data_AF-A0A4Y7PMZ2-F1
#
_entry.id   AF-A0A4Y7PMZ2-F1
#
_cell.length_a   1.000
_cell.length_b   1.000
_cell.length_c   1.000
_cell.angle_alpha   90.00
_cell.angle_beta   90.00
_cell.angle_gamma   90.00
#
_symmetry.space_group_name_H-M   'P 1'
#
loop_
_entity.id
_entity.type
_entity.pdbx_description
1 polymer ?
#
loop_
_entity_poly.entity_id
_entity_poly.type
_entity_poly.pdbx_seq_one_letter_code
_entity_poly.pdbx_strand_id
1 'polypeptide(L)'
;MGTHGKYAHKHRGKHYTKVKYMDAYPDGLGVELVSTIPTDPKEFKEWLKSIREFYDSEALRLGELTEFPEDYSNKEYGYFEEPSTSPPELDFQWTWIVDLDNLALVAIGNGTEKLIFRLDNIPPRHQEGHFDWCSAFSEDGTRKNCFLLTTPAQLVVAPSLPPPEPSTVGLDKYGTLHPEPLAESTWTSHRLNVSQELAVHAVTGMVKLHYSFFYPIQECPVTSEAFYTAGLGLLSLAAEGSLWITNTGRKVNKNLTNFDTWAEKKTKRRGKGIFWFRGVMVLLTSHLDVENNRKAAVGLVSIEIQEHELESCVALLFSIHHVVVVKFSEGKFYESQVILVLAAVPSVDWKENLRTGLMPLVYFLRLPEYAIPESQPDAGSAARLPKDILLQILGYTDYKTYNQLSQVSKIWRATCNAHLRLGPYIMIRRENDAFIGRIAHDPVTRLKLFWCRGDHPYAVFVKPQLKRVRKELVRLRFVTNGQAIRLVVTKEGSELDMEWERAQKQPDYAY
;
A
#
# COMPACT_ATOMS: atom_id res chain seq x y z
N MET A 1 -16.67 -29.11 12.14
CA MET A 1 -17.05 -29.30 10.72
C MET A 1 -15.76 -29.24 9.93
N GLY A 2 -15.48 -30.21 9.06
CA GLY A 2 -14.23 -30.22 8.28
C GLY A 2 -14.25 -29.17 7.18
N THR A 3 -13.08 -28.62 6.87
CA THR A 3 -12.91 -27.68 5.76
C THR A 3 -12.45 -28.39 4.52
N HIS A 4 -13.24 -28.24 3.46
CA HIS A 4 -12.95 -28.82 2.16
C HIS A 4 -11.99 -27.93 1.39
N GLY A 5 -11.13 -28.54 0.59
CA GLY A 5 -10.22 -27.82 -0.30
C GLY A 5 -9.75 -28.63 -1.48
N LYS A 6 -9.17 -27.93 -2.44
CA LYS A 6 -8.47 -28.51 -3.58
C LYS A 6 -6.97 -28.33 -3.38
N TYR A 7 -6.18 -29.27 -3.88
CA TYR A 7 -4.77 -29.03 -4.11
C TYR A 7 -4.37 -29.53 -5.48
N ALA A 8 -3.47 -28.82 -6.13
CA ALA A 8 -2.94 -29.20 -7.44
C ALA A 8 -1.42 -29.11 -7.43
N HIS A 9 -0.78 -29.95 -8.24
CA HIS A 9 0.57 -29.69 -8.69
C HIS A 9 0.49 -29.13 -10.10
N LYS A 10 1.25 -28.07 -10.39
CA LYS A 10 1.36 -27.53 -11.73
C LYS A 10 2.72 -27.86 -12.31
N HIS A 11 2.73 -28.48 -13.49
CA HIS A 11 3.93 -28.89 -14.21
C HIS A 11 3.70 -28.78 -15.71
N ARG A 12 4.64 -28.15 -16.42
CA ARG A 12 4.55 -27.82 -17.85
C ARG A 12 3.22 -27.13 -18.22
N GLY A 13 2.78 -26.24 -17.33
CA GLY A 13 1.54 -25.48 -17.49
C GLY A 13 0.24 -26.26 -17.29
N LYS A 14 0.27 -27.54 -16.89
CA LYS A 14 -0.93 -28.35 -16.56
C LYS A 14 -1.09 -28.53 -15.06
N HIS A 15 -2.33 -28.44 -14.56
CA HIS A 15 -2.70 -28.64 -13.16
C HIS A 15 -3.24 -30.04 -12.93
N TYR A 16 -2.65 -30.76 -11.99
CA TYR A 16 -3.07 -32.10 -11.58
C TYR A 16 -3.82 -32.01 -10.25
N THR A 17 -5.14 -31.81 -10.32
CA THR A 17 -5.99 -31.44 -9.18
C THR A 17 -6.50 -32.65 -8.41
N LYS A 18 -6.46 -32.56 -7.07
CA LYS A 18 -7.02 -33.51 -6.12
C LYS A 18 -7.89 -32.77 -5.10
N VAL A 19 -8.86 -33.47 -4.52
CA VAL A 19 -9.74 -32.90 -3.47
C VAL A 19 -9.40 -33.50 -2.11
N LYS A 20 -9.35 -32.62 -1.11
CA LYS A 20 -9.28 -32.96 0.31
C LYS A 20 -10.60 -32.60 0.96
N TYR A 21 -11.34 -33.61 1.42
CA TYR A 21 -12.68 -33.40 1.99
C TYR A 21 -12.67 -32.81 3.40
N MET A 22 -11.57 -32.89 4.14
CA MET A 22 -11.44 -32.37 5.50
C MET A 22 -10.05 -31.77 5.73
N ASP A 23 -9.97 -30.83 6.67
CA ASP A 23 -8.74 -30.19 7.13
C ASP A 23 -7.90 -29.50 6.03
N ALA A 24 -8.57 -28.85 5.06
CA ALA A 24 -7.88 -28.10 4.00
C ALA A 24 -7.30 -26.73 4.42
N TYR A 25 -7.38 -26.40 5.71
CA TYR A 25 -6.80 -25.19 6.29
C TYR A 25 -5.26 -25.16 6.16
N PRO A 26 -4.63 -23.97 6.35
CA PRO A 26 -3.18 -23.86 6.44
C PRO A 26 -2.51 -24.83 7.41
N ASP A 27 -3.05 -24.99 8.61
CA ASP A 27 -2.52 -25.85 9.67
C ASP A 27 -2.80 -27.36 9.45
N GLY A 28 -3.64 -27.70 8.46
CA GLY A 28 -3.92 -29.06 8.00
C GLY A 28 -3.19 -29.36 6.68
N LEU A 29 -3.92 -29.32 5.56
CA LEU A 29 -3.41 -29.61 4.21
C LEU A 29 -2.21 -28.74 3.83
N GLY A 30 -2.20 -27.46 4.23
CA GLY A 30 -1.04 -26.60 3.98
C GLY A 30 0.24 -27.17 4.59
N VAL A 31 0.17 -27.60 5.86
CA VAL A 31 1.28 -28.26 6.56
C VAL A 31 1.64 -29.58 5.89
N GLU A 32 0.65 -30.39 5.52
CA GLU A 32 0.88 -31.67 4.83
C GLU A 32 1.71 -31.43 3.56
N LEU A 33 1.32 -30.47 2.72
CA LEU A 33 2.04 -30.11 1.50
C LEU A 33 3.45 -29.58 1.79
N VAL A 34 3.58 -28.63 2.71
CA VAL A 34 4.88 -28.04 3.07
C VAL A 34 5.84 -29.09 3.64
N SER A 35 5.35 -30.05 4.42
CA SER A 35 6.16 -31.12 5.00
C SER A 35 6.76 -32.07 3.96
N THR A 36 6.21 -32.11 2.74
CA THR A 36 6.79 -32.89 1.64
C THR A 36 7.97 -32.20 0.96
N ILE A 37 8.20 -30.90 1.22
CA ILE A 37 9.23 -30.09 0.56
C ILE A 37 10.50 -30.10 1.41
N PRO A 38 11.63 -30.65 0.92
CA PRO A 38 12.88 -30.65 1.69
C PRO A 38 13.45 -29.25 1.86
N THR A 39 14.04 -28.98 3.04
CA THR A 39 14.69 -27.70 3.33
C THR A 39 16.17 -27.66 2.93
N ASP A 40 16.83 -28.82 2.85
CA ASP A 40 18.21 -28.88 2.38
C ASP A 40 18.26 -28.61 0.86
N PRO A 41 19.11 -27.68 0.39
CA PRO A 41 19.14 -27.32 -1.04
C PRO A 41 19.48 -28.47 -2.00
N LYS A 42 20.19 -29.50 -1.53
CA LYS A 42 20.53 -30.67 -2.36
C LYS A 42 19.34 -31.63 -2.39
N GLU A 43 18.75 -31.95 -1.24
CA GLU A 43 17.55 -32.79 -1.15
C GLU A 43 16.38 -32.15 -1.90
N PHE A 44 16.21 -30.82 -1.83
CA PHE A 44 15.20 -30.07 -2.56
C PHE A 44 15.34 -30.25 -4.07
N LYS A 45 16.57 -30.22 -4.60
CA LYS A 45 16.82 -30.44 -6.04
C LYS A 45 16.48 -31.86 -6.47
N GLU A 46 16.83 -32.85 -5.66
CA GLU A 46 16.52 -34.26 -5.92
C GLU A 46 15.01 -34.51 -5.87
N TRP A 47 14.32 -33.96 -4.86
CA TRP A 47 12.86 -33.98 -4.74
C TRP A 47 12.16 -33.30 -5.92
N LEU A 48 12.58 -32.09 -6.29
CA LEU A 48 12.00 -31.34 -7.40
C LEU A 48 12.14 -32.10 -8.72
N LYS A 49 13.31 -32.69 -8.96
CA LYS A 49 13.55 -33.55 -10.12
C LYS A 49 12.61 -34.75 -10.11
N SER A 50 12.54 -35.47 -8.98
CA SER A 50 11.69 -36.66 -8.84
C SER A 50 10.20 -36.36 -9.06
N ILE A 51 9.67 -35.28 -8.48
CA ILE A 51 8.27 -34.89 -8.68
C ILE A 51 8.00 -34.49 -10.14
N ARG A 52 8.90 -33.76 -10.79
CA ARG A 52 8.75 -33.40 -12.21
C ARG A 52 8.76 -34.63 -13.11
N GLU A 53 9.66 -35.59 -12.86
CA GLU A 53 9.70 -36.87 -13.60
C GLU A 53 8.42 -37.70 -13.39
N PHE A 54 7.87 -37.69 -12.18
CA PHE A 54 6.56 -38.30 -11.90
C PHE A 54 5.45 -37.67 -12.76
N TYR A 55 5.33 -36.35 -12.79
CA TYR A 55 4.29 -35.69 -13.59
C TYR A 55 4.54 -35.75 -15.10
N ASP A 56 5.79 -35.86 -15.55
CA ASP A 56 6.11 -36.17 -16.95
C ASP A 56 5.60 -37.56 -17.34
N SER A 57 5.79 -38.55 -16.46
CA SER A 57 5.28 -39.91 -16.67
C SER A 57 3.76 -39.96 -16.62
N GLU A 58 3.15 -39.20 -15.71
CA GLU A 58 1.70 -39.11 -15.57
C GLU A 58 1.03 -38.45 -16.78
N ALA A 59 1.68 -37.43 -17.37
CA ALA A 59 1.22 -36.82 -18.60
C ALA A 59 1.17 -37.80 -19.78
N LEU A 60 2.15 -38.70 -19.88
CA LEU A 60 2.19 -39.77 -20.89
C LEU A 60 1.08 -40.79 -20.64
N ARG A 61 0.97 -41.28 -19.38
CA ARG A 61 -0.05 -42.25 -18.97
C ARG A 61 -1.47 -41.77 -19.29
N LEU A 62 -1.76 -40.49 -19.00
CA LEU A 62 -3.07 -39.90 -19.28
C LEU A 62 -3.30 -39.64 -20.77
N GLY A 63 -2.24 -39.38 -21.55
CA GLY A 63 -2.35 -39.24 -23.00
C GLY A 63 -2.67 -40.54 -23.75
N GLU A 64 -2.39 -41.69 -23.14
CA GLU A 64 -2.73 -43.02 -23.69
C GLU A 64 -4.18 -43.42 -23.40
N LEU A 65 -4.87 -42.77 -22.47
CA LEU A 65 -6.28 -43.03 -22.18
C LEU A 65 -7.15 -42.43 -23.27
N THR A 66 -7.91 -43.27 -23.98
CA THR A 66 -8.85 -42.84 -25.02
C THR A 66 -10.12 -42.19 -24.45
N GLU A 67 -10.51 -42.59 -23.24
CA GLU A 67 -11.66 -42.04 -22.52
C GLU A 67 -11.30 -41.88 -21.04
N PHE A 68 -11.64 -40.74 -20.45
CA PHE A 68 -11.56 -40.57 -19.00
C PHE A 68 -12.72 -41.32 -18.34
N PRO A 69 -12.45 -42.23 -17.38
CA PRO A 69 -13.50 -43.00 -16.73
C PRO A 69 -14.54 -42.08 -16.08
N GLU A 70 -15.82 -42.21 -16.44
CA GLU A 70 -16.90 -41.38 -15.87
C GLU A 70 -17.08 -41.60 -14.35
N ASP A 71 -16.69 -42.76 -13.83
CA ASP A 71 -16.80 -43.10 -12.40
C ASP A 71 -15.55 -42.70 -11.60
N TYR A 72 -15.37 -41.39 -11.43
CA TYR A 72 -14.29 -40.77 -10.66
C TYR A 72 -14.30 -41.10 -9.16
N SER A 73 -15.29 -41.86 -8.67
CA SER A 73 -15.36 -42.27 -7.27
C SER A 73 -14.37 -43.40 -6.92
N ASN A 74 -13.77 -44.08 -7.91
CA ASN A 74 -12.96 -45.29 -7.72
C ASN A 74 -11.43 -45.10 -7.91
N LYS A 75 -10.85 -44.29 -7.01
CA LYS A 75 -9.66 -44.56 -6.16
C LYS A 75 -8.32 -45.13 -6.66
N GLU A 76 -8.03 -45.37 -7.93
CA GLU A 76 -6.69 -45.92 -8.25
C GLU A 76 -5.59 -44.85 -8.44
N TYR A 77 -5.91 -43.66 -8.99
CA TYR A 77 -4.95 -42.54 -9.12
C TYR A 77 -5.45 -41.18 -8.58
N GLY A 78 -6.76 -41.06 -8.30
CA GLY A 78 -7.32 -40.08 -7.35
C GLY A 78 -7.27 -38.60 -7.75
N TYR A 79 -7.28 -38.25 -9.04
CA TYR A 79 -7.48 -36.87 -9.49
C TYR A 79 -8.98 -36.53 -9.51
N PHE A 80 -9.29 -35.29 -9.17
CA PHE A 80 -10.68 -34.79 -9.12
C PHE A 80 -11.16 -34.25 -10.47
N GLU A 81 -10.24 -33.71 -11.28
CA GLU A 81 -10.48 -33.10 -12.59
C GLU A 81 -9.43 -33.61 -13.59
N GLU A 82 -9.77 -33.66 -14.88
CA GLU A 82 -8.80 -33.90 -15.96
C GLU A 82 -7.70 -32.83 -15.92
N PRO A 83 -6.40 -33.19 -16.03
CA PRO A 83 -5.34 -32.21 -15.96
C PRO A 83 -5.47 -31.11 -17.02
N SER A 84 -5.64 -29.88 -16.54
CA SER A 84 -6.00 -28.74 -17.37
C SER A 84 -4.95 -27.65 -17.33
N THR A 85 -4.84 -26.89 -18.41
CA THR A 85 -4.02 -25.67 -18.42
C THR A 85 -4.65 -24.53 -17.61
N SER A 86 -5.96 -24.63 -17.36
CA SER A 86 -6.68 -23.72 -16.46
C SER A 86 -6.38 -24.07 -15.00
N PRO A 87 -6.29 -23.06 -14.11
CA PRO A 87 -6.20 -23.32 -12.68
C PRO A 87 -7.46 -24.02 -12.15
N PRO A 88 -7.37 -24.74 -11.02
CA PRO A 88 -8.52 -25.38 -10.39
C PRO A 88 -9.63 -24.36 -10.09
N GLU A 89 -10.88 -24.80 -10.18
CA GLU A 89 -12.02 -23.95 -9.79
C GLU A 89 -11.90 -23.50 -8.33
N LEU A 90 -12.29 -22.25 -8.06
CA LEU A 90 -12.16 -21.59 -6.76
C LEU A 90 -13.45 -21.70 -5.93
N ASP A 91 -14.12 -22.86 -5.99
CA ASP A 91 -15.38 -23.14 -5.30
C ASP A 91 -15.19 -23.65 -3.85
N PHE A 92 -13.95 -23.82 -3.42
CA PHE A 92 -13.58 -24.30 -2.09
C PHE A 92 -13.09 -23.19 -1.16
N GLN A 93 -13.08 -23.48 0.15
CA GLN A 93 -12.57 -22.55 1.15
C GLN A 93 -11.06 -22.32 1.02
N TRP A 94 -10.32 -23.33 0.56
CA TRP A 94 -8.88 -23.27 0.30
C TRP A 94 -8.53 -24.06 -0.95
N THR A 95 -7.71 -23.45 -1.82
CA THR A 95 -7.08 -24.07 -2.98
C THR A 95 -5.58 -23.89 -2.87
N TRP A 96 -4.84 -24.99 -2.93
CA TRP A 96 -3.39 -25.02 -2.86
C TRP A 96 -2.79 -25.40 -4.22
N ILE A 97 -1.75 -24.72 -4.68
CA ILE A 97 -1.08 -25.05 -5.94
C ILE A 97 0.42 -25.12 -5.68
N VAL A 98 1.01 -26.31 -5.84
CA VAL A 98 2.46 -26.50 -5.90
C VAL A 98 2.89 -26.28 -7.35
N ASP A 99 3.28 -25.04 -7.68
CA ASP A 99 3.75 -24.64 -9.01
C ASP A 99 5.23 -25.01 -9.18
N LEU A 100 5.46 -26.16 -9.78
CA LEU A 100 6.79 -26.70 -10.03
C LEU A 100 7.48 -25.96 -11.18
N ASP A 101 6.76 -25.25 -12.04
CA ASP A 101 7.34 -24.48 -13.14
C ASP A 101 8.01 -23.21 -12.62
N ASN A 102 7.36 -22.55 -11.65
CA ASN A 102 7.81 -21.28 -11.07
C ASN A 102 8.44 -21.40 -9.67
N LEU A 103 8.60 -22.61 -9.16
CA LEU A 103 9.08 -22.89 -7.81
C LEU A 103 8.26 -22.16 -6.73
N ALA A 104 6.94 -22.21 -6.84
CA ALA A 104 6.03 -21.47 -5.95
C ALA A 104 4.95 -22.37 -5.30
N LEU A 105 4.65 -22.13 -4.03
CA LEU A 105 3.44 -22.64 -3.38
C LEU A 105 2.42 -21.51 -3.33
N VAL A 106 1.31 -21.69 -4.02
CA VAL A 106 0.19 -20.72 -4.05
C VAL A 106 -0.90 -21.20 -3.12
N ALA A 107 -1.31 -20.37 -2.16
CA ALA A 107 -2.47 -20.60 -1.32
C ALA A 107 -3.57 -19.57 -1.66
N ILE A 108 -4.77 -20.05 -1.92
CA ILE A 108 -5.93 -19.23 -2.27
C ILE A 108 -7.07 -19.61 -1.32
N GLY A 109 -7.40 -18.72 -0.39
CA GLY A 109 -8.54 -18.88 0.50
C GLY A 109 -9.79 -18.19 -0.04
N ASN A 110 -10.96 -18.53 0.50
CA ASN A 110 -12.21 -17.87 0.15
C ASN A 110 -12.15 -16.37 0.49
N GLY A 111 -12.32 -15.53 -0.54
CA GLY A 111 -12.25 -14.07 -0.40
C GLY A 111 -10.84 -13.53 -0.17
N THR A 112 -9.79 -14.35 -0.25
CA THR A 112 -8.41 -13.92 -0.05
C THR A 112 -7.75 -13.61 -1.38
N GLU A 113 -6.70 -12.79 -1.32
CA GLU A 113 -5.77 -12.70 -2.43
C GLU A 113 -4.87 -13.94 -2.46
N LYS A 114 -4.17 -14.16 -3.57
CA LYS A 114 -3.21 -15.26 -3.70
C LYS A 114 -2.00 -15.01 -2.79
N LEU A 115 -1.70 -15.96 -1.91
CA LEU A 115 -0.45 -15.99 -1.16
C LEU A 115 0.54 -16.86 -1.92
N ILE A 116 1.72 -16.35 -2.26
CA ILE A 116 2.71 -17.08 -3.06
C ILE A 116 4.01 -17.18 -2.28
N PHE A 117 4.38 -18.39 -1.91
CA PHE A 117 5.63 -18.71 -1.22
C PHE A 117 6.65 -19.30 -2.19
N ARG A 118 7.94 -19.06 -1.97
CA ARG A 118 9.02 -19.71 -2.71
C ARG A 118 9.23 -21.14 -2.23
N LEU A 119 9.06 -22.16 -3.09
CA LEU A 119 9.25 -23.58 -2.72
C LEU A 119 10.65 -23.86 -2.19
N ASP A 120 11.67 -23.21 -2.74
CA ASP A 120 13.08 -23.41 -2.35
C ASP A 120 13.47 -22.71 -1.05
N ASN A 121 12.53 -22.01 -0.40
CA ASN A 121 12.78 -21.22 0.79
C ASN A 121 11.57 -21.21 1.74
N ILE A 122 10.72 -22.24 1.74
CA ILE A 122 9.61 -22.34 2.69
C ILE A 122 10.16 -22.75 4.07
N PRO A 123 9.81 -22.04 5.15
CA PRO A 123 10.23 -22.44 6.49
C PRO A 123 9.60 -23.78 6.89
N PRO A 124 10.37 -24.73 7.45
CA PRO A 124 9.82 -25.96 7.99
C PRO A 124 8.94 -25.67 9.21
N ARG A 125 7.95 -26.53 9.46
CA ARG A 125 7.14 -26.46 10.68
C ARG A 125 7.98 -26.84 11.91
N HIS A 126 7.80 -26.13 13.02
CA HIS A 126 8.26 -26.53 14.36
C HIS A 126 9.78 -26.73 14.56
N GLN A 127 10.63 -25.96 13.88
CA GLN A 127 11.99 -25.78 14.39
C GLN A 127 11.95 -24.76 15.53
N GLU A 128 12.31 -25.16 16.75
CA GLU A 128 12.34 -24.27 17.91
C GLU A 128 13.14 -22.99 17.59
N GLY A 129 12.52 -21.83 17.78
CA GLY A 129 13.15 -20.53 17.48
C GLY A 129 13.08 -20.07 16.02
N HIS A 130 12.49 -20.86 15.12
CA HIS A 130 12.32 -20.50 13.71
C HIS A 130 10.89 -20.06 13.38
N PHE A 131 10.78 -19.21 12.36
CA PHE A 131 9.54 -18.66 11.85
C PHE A 131 8.68 -19.77 11.21
N ASP A 132 7.49 -20.05 11.75
CA ASP A 132 6.54 -21.01 11.16
C ASP A 132 5.89 -20.39 9.91
N TRP A 133 5.85 -21.10 8.78
CA TRP A 133 5.25 -20.59 7.55
C TRP A 133 3.76 -20.27 7.73
N CYS A 134 3.02 -20.99 8.59
CA CYS A 134 1.63 -20.65 8.92
C CYS A 134 1.51 -19.29 9.62
N SER A 135 2.56 -18.86 10.33
CA SER A 135 2.63 -17.53 10.96
C SER A 135 3.00 -16.42 9.97
N ALA A 136 3.29 -16.75 8.71
CA ALA A 136 3.69 -15.79 7.68
C ALA A 136 2.54 -14.94 7.13
N PHE A 137 1.31 -15.28 7.44
CA PHE A 137 0.14 -14.60 6.92
C PHE A 137 -0.98 -14.63 7.96
N SER A 138 -1.88 -13.68 7.83
CA SER A 138 -3.05 -13.53 8.68
C SER A 138 -4.07 -12.70 7.92
N GLU A 139 -5.27 -12.62 8.46
CA GLU A 139 -6.23 -11.61 8.07
C GLU A 139 -5.70 -10.20 8.35
N ASP A 140 -5.86 -9.30 7.37
CA ASP A 140 -5.67 -7.85 7.60
C ASP A 140 -6.92 -7.20 8.21
N GLY A 141 -6.93 -5.87 8.29
CA GLY A 141 -8.09 -5.11 8.78
C GLY A 141 -9.37 -5.32 7.98
N THR A 142 -9.30 -5.89 6.77
CA THR A 142 -10.45 -6.23 5.92
C THR A 142 -10.92 -7.67 6.07
N ARG A 143 -10.27 -8.49 6.92
CA ARG A 143 -10.52 -9.94 7.05
C ARG A 143 -10.18 -10.73 5.79
N LYS A 144 -9.25 -10.22 5.01
CA LYS A 144 -8.67 -10.96 3.88
C LYS A 144 -7.31 -11.47 4.29
N ASN A 145 -7.03 -12.73 4.01
CA ASN A 145 -5.69 -13.27 4.24
C ASN A 145 -4.69 -12.56 3.32
N CYS A 146 -3.61 -12.07 3.93
CA CYS A 146 -2.43 -11.51 3.27
C CYS A 146 -1.19 -11.88 4.09
N PHE A 147 -0.01 -11.73 3.51
CA PHE A 147 1.22 -11.85 4.28
C PHE A 147 1.22 -10.89 5.47
N LEU A 148 1.78 -11.31 6.60
CA LEU A 148 2.08 -10.36 7.67
C LEU A 148 3.13 -9.38 7.16
N LEU A 149 3.00 -8.12 7.55
CA LEU A 149 4.00 -7.10 7.19
C LEU A 149 5.40 -7.44 7.73
N THR A 150 5.50 -8.27 8.77
CA THR A 150 6.74 -8.76 9.36
C THR A 150 7.33 -9.99 8.68
N THR A 151 6.63 -10.56 7.69
CA THR A 151 7.10 -11.74 6.98
C THR A 151 8.40 -11.42 6.23
N PRO A 152 9.46 -12.23 6.38
CA PRO A 152 10.70 -12.00 5.65
C PRO A 152 10.46 -12.01 4.13
N ALA A 153 10.89 -10.97 3.43
CA ALA A 153 10.68 -10.80 1.99
C ALA A 153 11.15 -12.00 1.16
N GLN A 154 12.22 -12.67 1.58
CA GLN A 154 12.76 -13.87 0.94
C GLN A 154 11.82 -15.07 0.89
N LEU A 155 10.78 -15.11 1.73
CA LEU A 155 9.77 -16.18 1.72
C LEU A 155 8.66 -15.91 0.70
N VAL A 156 8.48 -14.65 0.31
CA VAL A 156 7.35 -14.16 -0.46
C VAL A 156 7.73 -13.99 -1.92
N VAL A 157 6.92 -14.53 -2.80
CA VAL A 157 6.96 -14.17 -4.22
C VAL A 157 5.90 -13.10 -4.42
N ALA A 158 6.33 -11.83 -4.44
CA ALA A 158 5.42 -10.75 -4.78
C ALA A 158 4.89 -10.98 -6.20
N PRO A 159 3.58 -11.13 -6.38
CA PRO A 159 3.04 -11.33 -7.71
C PRO A 159 3.21 -10.03 -8.50
N SER A 160 3.94 -10.09 -9.59
CA SER A 160 4.13 -8.94 -10.47
C SER A 160 3.77 -9.30 -11.91
N LEU A 161 3.18 -8.34 -12.62
CA LEU A 161 3.17 -8.42 -14.08
C LEU A 161 4.61 -8.42 -14.59
N PRO A 162 4.89 -9.02 -15.76
CA PRO A 162 6.16 -8.77 -16.41
C PRO A 162 6.34 -7.26 -16.60
N PRO A 163 7.58 -6.74 -16.46
CA PRO A 163 7.86 -5.34 -16.75
C PRO A 163 7.36 -4.99 -18.15
N PRO A 164 6.58 -3.91 -18.33
CA PRO A 164 6.16 -3.49 -19.66
C PRO A 164 7.38 -3.07 -20.47
N GLU A 165 7.31 -3.21 -21.79
CA GLU A 165 8.32 -2.67 -22.70
C GLU A 165 8.52 -1.16 -22.41
N PRO A 166 9.77 -0.70 -22.25
CA PRO A 166 10.03 0.70 -21.94
C PRO A 166 9.65 1.60 -23.12
N SER A 167 9.19 2.82 -22.82
CA SER A 167 8.92 3.82 -23.86
C SER A 167 10.21 4.16 -24.62
N THR A 168 10.25 3.87 -25.92
CA THR A 168 11.37 4.21 -26.80
C THR A 168 11.66 5.71 -26.80
N VAL A 169 10.61 6.52 -26.95
CA VAL A 169 10.69 8.00 -26.88
C VAL A 169 11.27 8.46 -25.53
N GLY A 170 10.86 7.84 -24.43
CA GLY A 170 11.42 8.12 -23.11
C GLY A 170 12.90 7.73 -22.99
N LEU A 171 13.28 6.55 -23.48
CA LEU A 171 14.67 6.08 -23.46
C LEU A 171 15.59 6.96 -24.30
N ASP A 172 15.19 7.28 -25.52
CA ASP A 172 15.94 8.16 -26.43
C ASP A 172 16.15 9.52 -25.77
N LYS A 173 15.11 10.06 -25.13
CA LYS A 173 15.23 11.32 -24.42
C LYS A 173 16.19 11.21 -23.24
N TYR A 174 16.07 10.18 -22.41
CA TYR A 174 16.94 9.97 -21.25
C TYR A 174 18.42 9.93 -21.65
N GLY A 175 18.74 9.30 -22.78
CA GLY A 175 20.10 9.24 -23.33
C GLY A 175 20.74 10.61 -23.57
N THR A 176 19.93 11.67 -23.73
CA THR A 176 20.40 13.05 -23.92
C THR A 176 20.53 13.86 -22.62
N LEU A 177 19.94 13.41 -21.51
CA LEU A 177 19.81 14.21 -20.29
C LEU A 177 21.06 14.19 -19.41
N HIS A 178 21.76 13.05 -19.35
CA HIS A 178 22.86 12.78 -18.41
C HIS A 178 22.57 13.27 -16.98
N PRO A 179 21.52 12.76 -16.30
CA PRO A 179 21.11 13.30 -15.00
C PRO A 179 22.20 13.13 -13.94
N GLU A 180 22.40 14.16 -13.13
CA GLU A 180 23.29 14.13 -11.97
C GLU A 180 22.60 13.39 -10.80
N PRO A 181 23.35 12.70 -9.92
CA PRO A 181 22.73 12.01 -8.78
C PRO A 181 22.14 13.01 -7.78
N LEU A 182 20.86 12.83 -7.42
CA LEU A 182 20.18 13.59 -6.39
C LEU A 182 20.41 12.94 -5.02
N ALA A 183 21.11 13.64 -4.13
CA ALA A 183 21.42 13.14 -2.80
C ALA A 183 20.16 12.98 -1.92
N GLU A 184 20.07 11.88 -1.19
CA GLU A 184 18.94 11.59 -0.28
C GLU A 184 18.81 12.62 0.85
N SER A 185 19.92 13.23 1.24
CA SER A 185 19.97 14.34 2.20
C SER A 185 19.02 15.48 1.83
N THR A 186 18.61 15.61 0.56
CA THR A 186 17.61 16.58 0.10
C THR A 186 16.30 16.48 0.87
N TRP A 187 15.81 15.27 1.17
CA TRP A 187 14.55 15.05 1.91
C TRP A 187 14.75 14.44 3.30
N THR A 188 15.90 13.84 3.60
CA THR A 188 16.16 13.23 4.92
C THR A 188 16.74 14.22 5.94
N SER A 189 17.40 15.31 5.49
CA SER A 189 17.96 16.33 6.40
C SER A 189 16.89 17.14 7.14
N HIS A 190 15.67 17.18 6.61
CA HIS A 190 14.59 17.97 7.17
C HIS A 190 13.82 17.17 8.21
N ARG A 191 13.81 17.66 9.45
CA ARG A 191 12.94 17.12 10.49
C ARG A 191 11.48 17.31 10.07
N LEU A 192 10.72 16.22 10.05
CA LEU A 192 9.29 16.26 9.75
C LEU A 192 8.55 17.13 10.78
N ASN A 193 7.66 17.97 10.28
CA ASN A 193 6.70 18.66 11.14
C ASN A 193 5.61 17.69 11.62
N VAL A 194 4.76 18.13 12.56
CA VAL A 194 3.72 17.27 13.15
C VAL A 194 2.69 16.78 12.13
N SER A 195 2.34 17.59 11.15
CA SER A 195 1.38 17.18 10.13
C SER A 195 1.99 16.18 9.15
N GLN A 196 3.26 16.30 8.84
CA GLN A 196 4.03 15.34 8.05
C GLN A 196 4.17 14.02 8.82
N GLU A 197 4.48 14.06 10.11
CA GLU A 197 4.50 12.89 10.98
C GLU A 197 3.14 12.18 11.04
N LEU A 198 2.05 12.94 11.09
CA LEU A 198 0.71 12.36 11.03
C LEU A 198 0.43 11.74 9.66
N ALA A 199 0.86 12.37 8.57
CA ALA A 199 0.72 11.84 7.22
C ALA A 199 1.44 10.49 7.07
N VAL A 200 2.69 10.39 7.52
CA VAL A 200 3.43 9.11 7.59
C VAL A 200 2.64 8.08 8.39
N HIS A 201 2.22 8.44 9.61
CA HIS A 201 1.45 7.54 10.48
C HIS A 201 0.14 7.06 9.82
N ALA A 202 -0.53 7.94 9.08
CA ALA A 202 -1.76 7.62 8.38
C ALA A 202 -1.56 6.68 7.19
N VAL A 203 -0.52 6.91 6.39
CA VAL A 203 -0.16 5.99 5.30
C VAL A 203 0.24 4.63 5.87
N THR A 204 1.11 4.58 6.88
CA THR A 204 1.53 3.32 7.54
C THR A 204 0.33 2.54 8.08
N GLY A 205 -0.60 3.22 8.76
CA GLY A 205 -1.82 2.60 9.27
C GLY A 205 -2.74 2.09 8.17
N MET A 206 -2.90 2.86 7.09
CA MET A 206 -3.70 2.47 5.92
C MET A 206 -3.12 1.22 5.24
N VAL A 207 -1.80 1.20 4.99
CA VAL A 207 -1.11 0.05 4.40
C VAL A 207 -1.29 -1.18 5.29
N LYS A 208 -1.13 -1.05 6.60
CA LYS A 208 -1.34 -2.16 7.55
C LYS A 208 -2.77 -2.69 7.54
N LEU A 209 -3.78 -1.82 7.51
CA LEU A 209 -5.17 -2.23 7.55
C LEU A 209 -5.67 -2.86 6.25
N HIS A 210 -5.11 -2.44 5.12
CA HIS A 210 -5.54 -2.84 3.78
C HIS A 210 -4.40 -3.52 3.02
N TYR A 211 -3.55 -4.25 3.72
CA TYR A 211 -2.37 -4.82 3.09
C TYR A 211 -2.76 -5.84 2.02
N SER A 212 -3.86 -6.56 2.20
CA SER A 212 -4.39 -7.46 1.18
C SER A 212 -4.79 -6.71 -0.09
N PHE A 213 -5.19 -5.44 -0.02
CA PHE A 213 -5.52 -4.65 -1.20
C PHE A 213 -4.26 -4.13 -1.91
N PHE A 214 -3.25 -3.74 -1.12
CA PHE A 214 -2.02 -3.19 -1.65
C PHE A 214 -1.05 -4.25 -2.17
N TYR A 215 -1.03 -5.44 -1.58
CA TYR A 215 -0.14 -6.53 -1.98
C TYR A 215 -0.26 -6.93 -3.47
N PRO A 216 -1.46 -7.21 -4.01
CA PRO A 216 -1.62 -7.62 -5.40
C PRO A 216 -1.61 -6.43 -6.39
N ILE A 217 -1.42 -5.18 -5.94
CA ILE A 217 -1.53 -4.02 -6.83
C ILE A 217 -0.43 -4.00 -7.91
N GLN A 218 0.63 -4.81 -7.76
CA GLN A 218 1.63 -5.06 -8.81
C GLN A 218 1.11 -5.89 -9.99
N GLU A 219 0.08 -6.71 -9.77
CA GLU A 219 -0.60 -7.46 -10.84
C GLU A 219 -1.51 -6.56 -11.68
N CYS A 220 -1.80 -5.35 -11.20
CA CYS A 220 -2.70 -4.43 -11.85
C CYS A 220 -1.94 -3.58 -12.88
N PRO A 221 -2.40 -3.51 -14.14
CA PRO A 221 -1.85 -2.58 -15.12
C PRO A 221 -1.94 -1.13 -14.60
N VAL A 222 -0.97 -0.29 -14.95
CA VAL A 222 -0.97 1.14 -14.58
C VAL A 222 -2.24 1.86 -15.04
N THR A 223 -2.87 1.38 -16.11
CA THR A 223 -4.14 1.89 -16.66
C THR A 223 -5.38 1.48 -15.87
N SER A 224 -5.25 0.51 -14.96
CA SER A 224 -6.39 0.00 -14.19
C SER A 224 -6.86 1.00 -13.13
N GLU A 225 -8.17 1.01 -12.88
CA GLU A 225 -8.77 1.87 -11.86
C GLU A 225 -8.22 1.56 -10.45
N ALA A 226 -7.98 0.28 -10.14
CA ALA A 226 -7.40 -0.14 -8.87
C ALA A 226 -6.03 0.48 -8.65
N PHE A 227 -5.13 0.40 -9.64
CA PHE A 227 -3.78 0.97 -9.55
C PHE A 227 -3.82 2.50 -9.35
N TYR A 228 -4.60 3.21 -10.17
CA TYR A 228 -4.79 4.66 -10.01
C TYR A 228 -5.34 5.00 -8.63
N THR A 229 -6.29 4.22 -8.14
CA THR A 229 -6.95 4.45 -6.86
C THR A 229 -5.99 4.29 -5.69
N ALA A 230 -5.23 3.20 -5.67
CA ALA A 230 -4.20 2.96 -4.69
C ALA A 230 -3.13 4.07 -4.72
N GLY A 231 -2.61 4.41 -5.90
CA GLY A 231 -1.56 5.41 -6.06
C GLY A 231 -1.98 6.81 -5.60
N LEU A 232 -3.12 7.30 -6.08
CA LEU A 232 -3.65 8.61 -5.70
C LEU A 232 -4.10 8.65 -4.22
N GLY A 233 -4.59 7.52 -3.68
CA GLY A 233 -4.91 7.38 -2.27
C GLY A 233 -3.68 7.56 -1.38
N LEU A 234 -2.58 6.86 -1.69
CA LEU A 234 -1.32 6.97 -0.97
C LEU A 234 -0.70 8.37 -1.09
N LEU A 235 -0.65 8.95 -2.30
CA LEU A 235 -0.16 10.31 -2.51
C LEU A 235 -1.00 11.33 -1.71
N SER A 236 -2.32 11.16 -1.69
CA SER A 236 -3.22 12.04 -0.94
C SER A 236 -3.02 11.91 0.56
N LEU A 237 -2.78 10.71 1.08
CA LEU A 237 -2.49 10.47 2.49
C LEU A 237 -1.11 11.01 2.92
N ALA A 238 -0.09 10.86 2.06
CA ALA A 238 1.25 11.38 2.29
C ALA A 238 1.31 12.93 2.25
N ALA A 239 0.35 13.56 1.56
CA ALA A 239 0.32 15.01 1.41
C ALA A 239 -0.25 15.73 2.66
N GLU A 240 0.57 16.57 3.27
CA GLU A 240 0.28 17.36 4.49
C GLU A 240 -1.07 18.10 4.46
N GLY A 241 -1.98 17.88 5.41
CA GLY A 241 -3.27 18.61 5.44
C GLY A 241 -4.30 18.16 4.38
N SER A 242 -4.02 17.11 3.62
CA SER A 242 -5.05 16.38 2.86
C SER A 242 -5.85 15.41 3.74
N LEU A 243 -5.41 15.11 4.96
CA LEU A 243 -6.14 14.28 5.91
C LEU A 243 -7.25 15.09 6.60
N TRP A 244 -8.50 14.64 6.49
CA TRP A 244 -9.68 15.24 7.15
C TRP A 244 -10.40 14.20 8.00
N ILE A 245 -10.19 14.23 9.31
CA ILE A 245 -10.84 13.27 10.21
C ILE A 245 -12.17 13.87 10.66
N THR A 246 -13.30 13.38 10.15
CA THR A 246 -14.61 13.95 10.51
C THR A 246 -15.38 13.05 11.44
N ASN A 247 -15.95 13.64 12.49
CA ASN A 247 -16.78 12.96 13.48
C ASN A 247 -18.27 12.92 13.07
N THR A 248 -18.69 12.22 12.01
CA THR A 248 -20.14 12.13 11.75
C THR A 248 -20.61 10.75 11.30
N GLY A 249 -21.25 10.03 12.23
CA GLY A 249 -22.21 8.96 11.94
C GLY A 249 -23.56 9.45 11.34
N ARG A 250 -23.62 10.65 10.76
CA ARG A 250 -24.80 11.15 10.03
C ARG A 250 -24.61 10.95 8.52
N LYS A 251 -25.70 10.59 7.83
CA LYS A 251 -25.82 10.42 6.36
C LYS A 251 -24.91 11.41 5.63
N VAL A 252 -23.77 10.91 5.18
CA VAL A 252 -22.79 11.65 4.40
C VAL A 252 -23.51 12.14 3.14
N ASN A 253 -23.45 13.45 2.91
CA ASN A 253 -24.17 14.15 1.85
C ASN A 253 -23.93 13.46 0.49
N LYS A 254 -25.00 13.04 -0.22
CA LYS A 254 -24.92 12.30 -1.50
C LYS A 254 -24.20 13.07 -2.63
N ASN A 255 -23.95 14.36 -2.42
CA ASN A 255 -23.25 15.25 -3.35
C ASN A 255 -21.71 15.24 -3.18
N LEU A 256 -21.17 14.38 -2.32
CA LEU A 256 -19.72 14.19 -2.17
C LEU A 256 -19.28 13.13 -3.18
N THR A 257 -18.42 13.52 -4.14
CA THR A 257 -17.82 12.53 -5.04
C THR A 257 -16.97 11.58 -4.20
N ASN A 258 -17.37 10.30 -4.22
CA ASN A 258 -16.52 9.17 -3.82
C ASN A 258 -15.19 9.31 -4.58
N PHE A 259 -14.08 9.00 -3.93
CA PHE A 259 -12.79 8.95 -4.61
C PHE A 259 -12.85 8.08 -5.87
N ASP A 260 -13.57 6.95 -5.85
CA ASP A 260 -13.76 6.10 -7.04
C ASP A 260 -14.41 6.92 -8.16
N THR A 261 -15.54 7.59 -7.90
CA THR A 261 -16.17 8.47 -8.90
C THR A 261 -15.32 9.68 -9.33
N TRP A 262 -14.40 10.16 -8.48
CA TRP A 262 -13.47 11.23 -8.85
C TRP A 262 -12.31 10.71 -9.70
N ALA A 263 -11.74 9.56 -9.32
CA ALA A 263 -10.73 8.85 -10.07
C ALA A 263 -11.30 8.50 -11.45
N GLU A 264 -12.45 7.85 -11.54
CA GLU A 264 -13.17 7.55 -12.79
C GLU A 264 -13.38 8.79 -13.69
N LYS A 265 -13.82 9.92 -13.13
CA LYS A 265 -14.02 11.16 -13.90
C LYS A 265 -12.70 11.75 -14.42
N LYS A 266 -11.59 11.52 -13.72
CA LYS A 266 -10.26 12.05 -14.08
C LYS A 266 -9.45 11.09 -14.97
N THR A 267 -9.57 9.79 -14.77
CA THR A 267 -8.93 8.74 -15.57
C THR A 267 -9.43 8.78 -17.02
N LYS A 268 -10.74 9.02 -17.24
CA LYS A 268 -11.32 9.20 -18.58
C LYS A 268 -10.77 10.39 -19.39
N ARG A 269 -9.99 11.30 -18.76
CA ARG A 269 -9.52 12.54 -19.40
C ARG A 269 -8.01 12.62 -19.61
N ARG A 270 -7.20 11.64 -19.20
CA ARG A 270 -5.73 11.77 -19.24
C ARG A 270 -5.03 10.48 -19.68
N GLY A 271 -4.55 10.48 -20.93
CA GLY A 271 -3.87 9.33 -21.54
C GLY A 271 -2.40 9.11 -21.15
N LYS A 272 -1.79 9.94 -20.28
CA LYS A 272 -0.34 9.88 -20.01
C LYS A 272 0.07 9.51 -18.57
N GLY A 273 -0.87 9.33 -17.62
CA GLY A 273 -0.51 9.08 -16.21
C GLY A 273 0.24 10.23 -15.49
N ILE A 274 0.50 11.35 -16.18
CA ILE A 274 1.18 12.53 -15.67
C ILE A 274 0.16 13.58 -15.18
N PHE A 275 0.37 14.12 -13.99
CA PHE A 275 -0.43 15.20 -13.44
C PHE A 275 0.33 16.03 -12.40
N TRP A 276 -0.04 17.30 -12.28
CA TRP A 276 0.42 18.15 -11.18
C TRP A 276 -0.33 17.83 -9.90
N PHE A 277 0.37 17.64 -8.79
CA PHE A 277 -0.18 17.52 -7.44
C PHE A 277 0.62 18.40 -6.47
N ARG A 278 -0.03 19.41 -5.89
CA ARG A 278 0.59 20.37 -4.96
C ARG A 278 1.84 21.09 -5.48
N GLY A 279 1.91 21.33 -6.78
CA GLY A 279 3.07 21.98 -7.41
C GLY A 279 4.22 21.01 -7.70
N VAL A 280 4.03 19.71 -7.46
CA VAL A 280 4.94 18.63 -7.86
C VAL A 280 4.33 17.93 -9.06
N MET A 281 5.14 17.66 -10.08
CA MET A 281 4.71 16.83 -11.20
C MET A 281 4.72 15.37 -10.75
N VAL A 282 3.66 14.60 -11.02
CA VAL A 282 3.58 13.19 -10.64
C VAL A 282 3.35 12.38 -11.90
N LEU A 283 4.17 11.36 -12.11
CA LEU A 283 3.98 10.32 -13.13
C LEU A 283 3.64 9.01 -12.41
N LEU A 284 2.44 8.50 -12.62
CA LEU A 284 2.10 7.13 -12.21
C LEU A 284 2.62 6.14 -13.27
N THR A 285 3.43 5.18 -12.85
CA THR A 285 4.08 4.19 -13.72
C THR A 285 4.25 2.85 -12.99
N SER A 286 4.86 1.83 -13.59
CA SER A 286 5.18 0.55 -12.91
C SER A 286 6.66 0.20 -13.08
N HIS A 287 7.15 -0.76 -12.31
CA HIS A 287 8.47 -1.38 -12.49
C HIS A 287 9.65 -0.39 -12.52
N LEU A 288 9.66 0.60 -11.62
CA LEU A 288 10.78 1.56 -11.50
C LEU A 288 12.09 0.92 -10.98
N ASP A 289 12.01 -0.28 -10.45
CA ASP A 289 13.14 -1.17 -10.14
C ASP A 289 13.84 -1.72 -11.39
N VAL A 290 13.15 -1.74 -12.54
CA VAL A 290 13.74 -2.10 -13.83
C VAL A 290 14.35 -0.86 -14.48
N GLU A 291 15.68 -0.91 -14.69
CA GLU A 291 16.47 0.25 -15.10
C GLU A 291 15.95 0.93 -16.37
N ASN A 292 15.60 0.17 -17.42
CA ASN A 292 15.10 0.76 -18.65
C ASN A 292 13.74 1.43 -18.48
N ASN A 293 12.85 0.86 -17.65
CA ASN A 293 11.54 1.45 -17.38
C ASN A 293 11.67 2.73 -16.55
N ARG A 294 12.58 2.74 -15.58
CA ARG A 294 12.96 3.96 -14.84
C ARG A 294 13.48 5.05 -15.77
N LYS A 295 14.50 4.73 -16.58
CA LYS A 295 15.09 5.69 -17.54
C LYS A 295 14.05 6.25 -18.51
N ALA A 296 13.21 5.37 -19.07
CA ALA A 296 12.13 5.79 -19.95
C ALA A 296 11.17 6.77 -19.25
N ALA A 297 10.79 6.47 -18.01
CA ALA A 297 9.88 7.30 -17.24
C ALA A 297 10.49 8.68 -16.88
N VAL A 298 11.80 8.74 -16.58
CA VAL A 298 12.55 10.00 -16.38
C VAL A 298 12.59 10.80 -17.68
N GLY A 299 12.86 10.14 -18.81
CA GLY A 299 12.82 10.76 -20.13
C GLY A 299 11.46 11.36 -20.45
N LEU A 300 10.35 10.64 -20.22
CA LEU A 300 8.99 11.15 -20.43
C LEU A 300 8.69 12.41 -19.60
N VAL A 301 9.08 12.41 -18.32
CA VAL A 301 8.93 13.60 -17.46
C VAL A 301 9.77 14.77 -17.97
N SER A 302 10.98 14.52 -18.47
CA SER A 302 11.83 15.58 -19.02
C SER A 302 11.24 16.23 -20.28
N ILE A 303 10.54 15.46 -21.11
CA ILE A 303 9.81 15.97 -22.29
C ILE A 303 8.75 16.96 -21.81
N GLU A 304 7.91 16.55 -20.85
CA GLU A 304 6.85 17.41 -20.32
C GLU A 304 7.40 18.67 -19.63
N ILE A 305 8.55 18.58 -18.94
CA ILE A 305 9.21 19.74 -18.34
C ILE A 305 9.66 20.74 -19.42
N GLN A 306 10.24 20.25 -20.52
CA GLN A 306 10.73 21.08 -21.63
C GLN A 306 9.60 21.65 -22.48
N GLU A 307 8.58 20.85 -22.79
CA GLU A 307 7.38 21.30 -23.53
C GLU A 307 6.62 22.41 -22.79
N HIS A 308 6.71 22.43 -21.46
CA HIS A 308 6.12 23.48 -20.63
C HIS A 308 7.08 24.62 -20.27
N GLU A 309 8.30 24.63 -20.81
CA GLU A 309 9.30 25.69 -20.59
C GLU A 309 9.53 26.02 -19.10
N LEU A 310 9.51 24.99 -18.25
CA LEU A 310 9.63 25.20 -16.80
C LEU A 310 11.09 25.50 -16.44
N GLU A 311 11.33 26.58 -15.70
CA GLU A 311 12.68 26.93 -15.23
C GLU A 311 13.17 26.02 -14.08
N SER A 312 12.23 25.53 -13.28
CA SER A 312 12.48 24.54 -12.23
C SER A 312 11.26 23.66 -12.02
N CYS A 313 11.49 22.39 -11.70
CA CYS A 313 10.43 21.42 -11.45
C CYS A 313 10.93 20.32 -10.52
N VAL A 314 10.05 19.82 -9.65
CA VAL A 314 10.24 18.54 -8.99
C VAL A 314 9.16 17.59 -9.49
N ALA A 315 9.59 16.40 -9.89
CA ALA A 315 8.74 15.33 -10.33
C ALA A 315 8.91 14.08 -9.46
N LEU A 316 7.79 13.40 -9.18
CA LEU A 316 7.73 12.11 -8.51
C LEU A 316 7.26 11.06 -9.52
N LEU A 317 8.13 10.11 -9.82
CA LEU A 317 7.80 8.92 -10.57
C LEU A 317 7.36 7.88 -9.55
N PHE A 318 6.10 7.48 -9.57
CA PHE A 318 5.51 6.71 -8.49
C PHE A 318 4.84 5.45 -9.02
N SER A 319 5.36 4.29 -8.58
CA SER A 319 4.83 2.97 -8.94
C SER A 319 4.07 2.28 -7.83
N ILE A 320 3.69 3.04 -6.79
CA ILE A 320 3.16 2.54 -5.51
C ILE A 320 4.22 1.78 -4.69
N HIS A 321 4.97 0.89 -5.33
CA HIS A 321 6.04 0.10 -4.71
C HIS A 321 7.35 0.83 -4.63
N HIS A 322 7.59 1.73 -5.57
CA HIS A 322 8.81 2.49 -5.68
C HIS A 322 8.49 3.96 -5.93
N VAL A 323 9.42 4.83 -5.54
CA VAL A 323 9.41 6.23 -5.94
C VAL A 323 10.81 6.61 -6.45
N VAL A 324 10.85 7.39 -7.52
CA VAL A 324 12.05 8.09 -7.98
C VAL A 324 11.75 9.57 -8.01
N VAL A 325 12.68 10.38 -7.48
CA VAL A 325 12.58 11.83 -7.45
C VAL A 325 13.43 12.38 -8.59
N VAL A 326 12.82 13.17 -9.46
CA VAL A 326 13.52 13.93 -10.50
C VAL A 326 13.40 15.40 -10.18
N LYS A 327 14.54 16.10 -10.17
CA LYS A 327 14.58 17.55 -10.01
C LYS A 327 15.16 18.17 -11.27
N PHE A 328 14.49 19.18 -11.80
CA PHE A 328 15.01 20.06 -12.84
C PHE A 328 15.26 21.44 -12.23
N SER A 329 16.48 21.96 -12.39
CA SER A 329 16.87 23.28 -11.90
C SER A 329 18.09 23.75 -12.68
N GLU A 330 18.11 25.04 -13.06
CA GLU A 330 19.28 25.66 -13.72
C GLU A 330 19.70 24.92 -14.99
N GLY A 331 18.73 24.44 -15.77
CA GLY A 331 18.99 23.69 -17.01
C GLY A 331 19.51 22.27 -16.80
N LYS A 332 19.64 21.79 -15.56
CA LYS A 332 20.16 20.46 -15.23
C LYS A 332 19.08 19.55 -14.66
N PHE A 333 19.21 18.26 -14.96
CA PHE A 333 18.40 17.20 -14.38
C PHE A 333 19.17 16.48 -13.28
N TYR A 334 18.47 16.20 -12.18
CA TYR A 334 18.96 15.39 -11.08
C TYR A 334 17.99 14.22 -10.84
N GLU A 335 18.50 13.04 -10.55
CA GLU A 335 17.70 11.82 -10.33
C GLU A 335 18.13 11.11 -9.04
N SER A 336 17.17 10.71 -8.20
CA SER A 336 17.44 9.88 -7.03
C SER A 336 17.70 8.41 -7.40
N GLN A 337 18.22 7.65 -6.44
CA GLN A 337 18.10 6.19 -6.52
C GLN A 337 16.62 5.76 -6.44
N VAL A 338 16.36 4.48 -6.72
CA VAL A 338 15.02 3.88 -6.57
C VAL A 338 14.76 3.71 -5.08
N ILE A 339 13.70 4.33 -4.58
CA ILE A 339 13.34 4.32 -3.16
C ILE A 339 12.17 3.35 -2.97
N LEU A 340 12.33 2.37 -2.08
CA LEU A 340 11.30 1.37 -1.80
C LEU A 340 10.18 1.97 -0.95
N VAL A 341 8.93 1.88 -1.42
CA VAL A 341 7.72 2.31 -0.71
C VAL A 341 6.95 1.07 -0.25
N LEU A 342 6.07 0.49 -1.07
CA LEU A 342 5.45 -0.79 -0.74
C LEU A 342 6.36 -2.00 -1.02
N ALA A 343 7.38 -1.86 -1.85
CA ALA A 343 8.41 -2.90 -1.98
C ALA A 343 9.25 -3.07 -0.70
N ALA A 344 9.15 -2.13 0.24
CA ALA A 344 9.74 -2.25 1.56
C ALA A 344 9.02 -3.27 2.47
N VAL A 345 7.87 -3.80 2.03
CA VAL A 345 7.03 -4.73 2.79
C VAL A 345 6.70 -5.98 1.94
N PRO A 346 6.68 -7.17 2.54
CA PRO A 346 6.86 -7.43 3.97
C PRO A 346 8.35 -7.49 4.37
N SER A 347 8.66 -7.10 5.61
CA SER A 347 10.00 -7.08 6.19
C SER A 347 9.91 -7.05 7.72
N VAL A 348 10.87 -7.63 8.44
CA VAL A 348 10.91 -7.55 9.92
C VAL A 348 10.91 -6.08 10.38
N ASP A 349 11.64 -5.22 9.66
CA ASP A 349 11.75 -3.79 9.91
C ASP A 349 10.79 -2.95 9.04
N TRP A 350 9.67 -3.53 8.61
CA TRP A 350 8.74 -2.92 7.66
C TRP A 350 8.32 -1.50 8.02
N LYS A 351 8.17 -1.19 9.32
CA LYS A 351 7.74 0.14 9.77
C LYS A 351 8.76 1.22 9.40
N GLU A 352 10.03 0.95 9.65
CA GLU A 352 11.10 1.90 9.38
C GLU A 352 11.41 1.97 7.88
N ASN A 353 11.39 0.83 7.19
CA ASN A 353 11.59 0.79 5.75
C ASN A 353 10.46 1.52 5.01
N LEU A 354 9.20 1.29 5.37
CA LEU A 354 8.06 2.01 4.82
C LEU A 354 8.12 3.50 5.17
N ARG A 355 8.46 3.86 6.41
CA ARG A 355 8.64 5.26 6.81
C ARG A 355 9.69 5.96 5.95
N THR A 356 10.85 5.34 5.76
CA THR A 356 11.93 5.82 4.90
C THR A 356 11.44 6.00 3.46
N GLY A 357 10.72 5.01 2.92
CA GLY A 357 10.10 5.07 1.61
C GLY A 357 9.11 6.21 1.41
N LEU A 358 8.39 6.59 2.47
CA LEU A 358 7.41 7.67 2.45
C LEU A 358 8.02 9.06 2.59
N MET A 359 9.29 9.17 3.02
CA MET A 359 9.94 10.47 3.26
C MET A 359 9.92 11.39 2.04
N PRO A 360 10.27 10.95 0.81
CA PRO A 360 10.19 11.81 -0.36
C PRO A 360 8.77 12.31 -0.63
N LEU A 361 7.76 11.44 -0.48
CA LEU A 361 6.37 11.81 -0.73
C LEU A 361 5.92 12.89 0.24
N VAL A 362 6.18 12.71 1.52
CA VAL A 362 5.77 13.66 2.57
C VAL A 362 6.55 14.97 2.51
N TYR A 363 7.83 14.90 2.11
CA TYR A 363 8.68 16.06 1.94
C TYR A 363 8.25 16.92 0.74
N PHE A 364 8.12 16.32 -0.45
CA PHE A 364 7.82 17.07 -1.67
C PHE A 364 6.34 17.46 -1.78
N LEU A 365 5.42 16.67 -1.21
CA LEU A 365 3.97 16.98 -1.22
C LEU A 365 3.53 17.87 -0.04
N ARG A 366 4.49 18.47 0.68
CA ARG A 366 4.22 19.53 1.66
C ARG A 366 3.59 20.74 1.00
N LEU A 367 2.93 21.58 1.79
CA LEU A 367 2.32 22.79 1.22
C LEU A 367 3.41 23.78 0.78
N PRO A 368 3.34 24.36 -0.44
CA PRO A 368 4.35 25.30 -0.95
C PRO A 368 4.59 26.51 -0.04
N GLU A 369 3.56 26.88 0.74
CA GLU A 369 3.60 27.96 1.73
C GLU A 369 4.65 27.74 2.83
N TYR A 370 5.18 26.51 2.99
CA TYR A 370 6.30 26.17 3.90
C TYR A 370 7.61 25.83 3.18
N ALA A 371 7.62 25.78 1.85
CA ALA A 371 8.81 25.41 1.09
C ALA A 371 9.73 26.60 0.81
N ILE A 372 9.21 27.83 0.90
CA ILE A 372 9.99 29.05 0.74
C ILE A 372 10.47 29.48 2.13
N PRO A 373 11.78 29.41 2.42
CA PRO A 373 12.34 29.92 3.67
C PRO A 373 12.07 31.42 3.69
N GLU A 374 11.21 31.86 4.61
CA GLU A 374 11.08 33.24 5.13
C GLU A 374 11.55 34.37 4.20
N SER A 375 11.13 34.37 2.93
CA SER A 375 11.16 35.59 2.15
C SER A 375 10.06 36.45 2.75
N GLN A 376 10.45 37.20 3.79
CA GLN A 376 9.61 38.15 4.46
C GLN A 376 8.98 39.01 3.37
N PRO A 377 7.65 39.01 3.22
CA PRO A 377 7.03 39.92 2.28
C PRO A 377 7.22 41.34 2.83
N ASP A 378 8.26 42.01 2.36
CA ASP A 378 8.60 43.41 2.65
C ASP A 378 7.65 44.42 1.98
N ALA A 379 6.46 43.98 1.56
CA ALA A 379 5.56 44.83 0.78
C ALA A 379 4.20 44.99 1.47
N GLY A 380 4.03 46.15 2.11
CA GLY A 380 2.73 46.81 2.26
C GLY A 380 1.84 46.31 3.40
N SER A 381 1.99 46.95 4.55
CA SER A 381 1.19 46.90 5.77
C SER A 381 -0.35 46.89 5.54
N ALA A 382 -0.92 45.72 5.30
CA ALA A 382 -2.25 45.42 5.82
C ALA A 382 -2.07 44.84 7.23
N ALA A 383 -2.75 45.40 8.22
CA ALA A 383 -2.69 44.94 9.61
C ALA A 383 -2.96 43.43 9.69
N ARG A 384 -1.89 42.63 9.85
CA ARG A 384 -2.01 41.18 10.05
C ARG A 384 -2.24 40.96 11.53
N LEU A 385 -3.27 40.17 11.85
CA LEU A 385 -3.45 39.71 13.22
C LEU A 385 -2.16 38.99 13.67
N PRO A 386 -1.63 39.32 14.87
CA PRO A 386 -0.50 38.61 15.44
C PRO A 386 -0.76 37.10 15.51
N LYS A 387 0.29 36.30 15.30
CA LYS A 387 0.19 34.84 15.20
C LYS A 387 -0.36 34.24 16.49
N ASP A 388 0.08 34.72 17.64
CA ASP A 388 -0.40 34.37 18.98
C ASP A 388 -1.92 34.56 19.12
N ILE A 389 -2.49 35.66 18.60
CA ILE A 389 -3.95 35.88 18.61
C ILE A 389 -4.67 34.84 17.74
N LEU A 390 -4.13 34.51 16.55
CA LEU A 390 -4.69 33.46 15.70
C LEU A 390 -4.68 32.10 16.41
N LEU A 391 -3.59 31.77 17.11
CA LEU A 391 -3.47 30.53 17.87
C LEU A 391 -4.42 30.49 19.07
N GLN A 392 -4.60 31.61 19.76
CA GLN A 392 -5.56 31.73 20.84
C GLN A 392 -6.99 31.49 20.34
N ILE A 393 -7.36 32.10 19.20
CA ILE A 393 -8.66 31.87 18.55
C ILE A 393 -8.80 30.38 18.17
N LEU A 394 -7.77 29.74 17.58
CA LEU A 394 -7.81 28.31 17.26
C LEU A 394 -8.09 27.46 18.51
N GLY A 395 -7.48 27.81 19.65
CA GLY A 395 -7.68 27.13 20.93
C GLY A 395 -9.15 27.13 21.40
N TYR A 396 -9.93 28.15 21.06
CA TYR A 396 -11.35 28.26 21.42
C TYR A 396 -12.32 27.74 20.35
N THR A 397 -11.84 27.44 19.15
CA THR A 397 -12.73 26.91 18.11
C THR A 397 -13.16 25.48 18.44
N ASP A 398 -14.33 25.05 17.97
CA ASP A 398 -14.65 23.64 17.83
C ASP A 398 -14.13 23.09 16.49
N TYR A 399 -14.27 21.79 16.25
CA TYR A 399 -13.82 21.17 14.99
C TYR A 399 -14.50 21.78 13.75
N LYS A 400 -15.77 22.18 13.86
CA LYS A 400 -16.54 22.73 12.73
C LYS A 400 -16.05 24.12 12.36
N THR A 401 -15.84 24.97 13.36
CA THR A 401 -15.34 26.34 13.24
C THR A 401 -13.89 26.34 12.77
N TYR A 402 -13.03 25.45 13.31
CA TYR A 402 -11.66 25.23 12.82
C TYR A 402 -11.65 24.93 11.30
N ASN A 403 -12.51 24.02 10.86
CA ASN A 403 -12.64 23.67 9.45
C ASN A 403 -13.15 24.82 8.57
N GLN A 404 -13.99 25.71 9.11
CA GLN A 404 -14.42 26.91 8.41
C GLN A 404 -13.28 27.92 8.32
N LEU A 405 -12.54 28.17 9.40
CA LEU A 405 -11.41 29.10 9.43
C LEU A 405 -10.34 28.74 8.38
N SER A 406 -9.99 27.46 8.24
CA SER A 406 -9.03 27.01 7.21
C SER A 406 -9.44 27.33 5.76
N GLN A 407 -10.71 27.69 5.54
CA GLN A 407 -11.27 28.09 4.25
C GLN A 407 -11.38 29.61 4.10
N VAL A 408 -11.39 30.38 5.19
CA VAL A 408 -11.62 31.84 5.19
C VAL A 408 -10.49 32.60 4.48
N SER A 409 -9.23 32.32 4.83
CA SER A 409 -8.09 33.06 4.27
C SER A 409 -6.85 32.18 4.12
N LYS A 410 -5.86 32.65 3.35
CA LYS A 410 -4.57 31.96 3.22
C LYS A 410 -3.84 31.88 4.56
N ILE A 411 -3.90 32.97 5.36
CA ILE A 411 -3.28 33.02 6.69
C ILE A 411 -3.91 31.98 7.60
N TRP A 412 -5.25 31.95 7.72
CA TRP A 412 -5.93 30.96 8.55
C TRP A 412 -5.65 29.53 8.10
N ARG A 413 -5.60 29.28 6.79
CA ARG A 413 -5.26 27.97 6.25
C ARG A 413 -3.86 27.54 6.67
N ALA A 414 -2.86 28.41 6.50
CA ALA A 414 -1.49 28.15 6.95
C ALA A 414 -1.41 27.98 8.48
N THR A 415 -2.14 28.76 9.26
CA THR A 415 -2.17 28.59 10.71
C THR A 415 -2.78 27.25 11.12
N CYS A 416 -3.92 26.87 10.53
CA CYS A 416 -4.56 25.58 10.78
C CYS A 416 -3.65 24.41 10.37
N ASN A 417 -3.05 24.47 9.18
CA ASN A 417 -2.17 23.40 8.71
C ASN A 417 -0.93 23.22 9.61
N ALA A 418 -0.36 24.31 10.11
CA ALA A 418 0.74 24.27 11.06
C ALA A 418 0.31 23.75 12.45
N HIS A 419 -0.96 23.90 12.81
CA HIS A 419 -1.51 23.58 14.14
C HIS A 419 -2.63 22.56 13.99
N LEU A 420 -2.25 21.42 13.43
CA LEU A 420 -3.15 20.35 13.04
C LEU A 420 -4.04 19.93 14.21
N ARG A 421 -5.34 19.83 13.95
CA ARG A 421 -6.32 19.42 14.95
C ARG A 421 -6.83 18.02 14.72
N LEU A 422 -6.86 17.25 15.81
CA LEU A 422 -7.39 15.90 15.87
C LEU A 422 -8.47 15.80 16.95
N GLY A 423 -9.74 15.82 16.53
CA GLY A 423 -10.86 15.91 17.48
C GLY A 423 -10.78 17.20 18.30
N PRO A 424 -10.80 17.14 19.65
CA PRO A 424 -10.65 18.33 20.48
C PRO A 424 -9.18 18.78 20.61
N TYR A 425 -8.21 17.95 20.23
CA TYR A 425 -6.79 18.17 20.48
C TYR A 425 -6.11 18.93 19.34
N ILE A 426 -5.34 19.97 19.67
CA ILE A 426 -4.36 20.58 18.77
C ILE A 426 -3.05 19.82 18.96
N MET A 427 -2.50 19.29 17.88
CA MET A 427 -1.29 18.48 17.87
C MET A 427 -0.06 19.38 17.98
N ILE A 428 0.80 19.11 18.96
CA ILE A 428 1.97 19.94 19.29
C ILE A 428 3.26 19.33 18.75
N ARG A 429 3.45 18.03 18.98
CA ARG A 429 4.66 17.28 18.55
C ARG A 429 4.38 15.78 18.50
N ARG A 430 5.29 15.04 17.87
CA ARG A 430 5.39 13.59 18.00
C ARG A 430 6.40 13.23 19.08
N GLU A 431 6.09 12.20 19.86
CA GLU A 431 6.96 11.64 20.89
C GLU A 431 6.93 10.11 20.76
N ASN A 432 7.97 9.54 20.15
CA ASN A 432 8.07 8.12 19.78
C ASN A 432 6.88 7.65 18.91
N ASP A 433 6.13 6.67 19.40
CA ASP A 433 4.95 6.08 18.78
C ASP A 433 3.66 6.87 19.04
N ALA A 434 3.71 7.91 19.88
CA ALA A 434 2.57 8.71 20.27
C ALA A 434 2.69 10.16 19.78
N PHE A 435 1.57 10.87 19.87
CA PHE A 435 1.51 12.30 19.62
C PHE A 435 1.18 13.05 20.91
N ILE A 436 1.73 14.25 21.06
CA ILE A 436 1.37 15.14 22.15
C ILE A 436 0.37 16.17 21.62
N GLY A 437 -0.81 16.21 22.23
CA GLY A 437 -1.86 17.16 21.91
C GLY A 437 -2.30 17.98 23.12
N ARG A 438 -3.04 19.06 22.88
CA ARG A 438 -3.63 19.91 23.93
C ARG A 438 -5.05 20.31 23.58
N ILE A 439 -5.93 20.34 24.57
CA ILE A 439 -7.27 20.92 24.45
C ILE A 439 -7.22 22.32 25.07
N ALA A 440 -7.37 23.38 24.27
CA ALA A 440 -7.38 24.76 24.77
C ALA A 440 -6.24 25.06 25.79
N HIS A 441 -6.60 25.31 27.05
CA HIS A 441 -5.67 25.61 28.17
C HIS A 441 -5.38 24.40 29.07
N ASP A 442 -5.87 23.21 28.72
CA ASP A 442 -5.64 21.99 29.50
C ASP A 442 -4.16 21.57 29.46
N PRO A 443 -3.73 20.72 30.41
CA PRO A 443 -2.43 20.07 30.33
C PRO A 443 -2.24 19.32 29.00
N VAL A 444 -0.99 19.21 28.56
CA VAL A 444 -0.65 18.39 27.40
C VAL A 444 -1.01 16.94 27.66
N THR A 445 -1.56 16.28 26.66
CA THR A 445 -2.03 14.89 26.71
C THR A 445 -1.26 14.08 25.68
N ARG A 446 -0.77 12.91 26.08
CA ARG A 446 -0.19 11.93 25.16
C ARG A 446 -1.30 11.09 24.51
N LEU A 447 -1.28 11.05 23.19
CA LEU A 447 -2.30 10.50 22.32
C LEU A 447 -1.71 9.35 21.51
N LYS A 448 -2.23 8.13 21.69
CA LYS A 448 -1.96 7.01 20.79
C LYS A 448 -3.05 6.93 19.73
N LEU A 449 -2.61 6.62 18.51
CA LEU A 449 -3.47 6.60 17.33
C LEU A 449 -3.60 5.18 16.82
N PHE A 450 -4.82 4.66 16.88
CA PHE A 450 -5.11 3.32 16.38
C PHE A 450 -5.96 3.40 15.13
N TRP A 451 -5.54 2.63 14.12
CA TRP A 451 -6.32 2.42 12.92
C TRP A 451 -7.09 1.12 13.11
N CYS A 452 -8.41 1.20 13.10
CA CYS A 452 -9.26 0.02 13.22
C CYS A 452 -10.37 0.02 12.17
N ARG A 453 -10.82 -1.19 11.84
CA ARG A 453 -12.15 -1.42 11.26
C ARG A 453 -13.17 -1.19 12.37
N GLY A 454 -14.34 -0.62 12.05
CA GLY A 454 -15.33 -0.41 13.11
C GLY A 454 -16.78 -0.60 12.72
N ASP A 455 -17.51 -1.14 13.70
CA ASP A 455 -18.97 -1.16 13.83
C ASP A 455 -19.52 0.06 14.65
N HIS A 456 -18.67 0.84 15.32
CA HIS A 456 -19.04 2.04 16.14
C HIS A 456 -19.26 3.37 15.33
N PRO A 457 -19.14 4.65 15.78
CA PRO A 457 -19.56 5.82 14.94
C PRO A 457 -18.51 6.83 14.37
N TYR A 458 -17.19 6.59 14.35
CA TYR A 458 -16.20 7.62 13.92
C TYR A 458 -15.38 7.19 12.68
N ALA A 459 -15.15 8.04 11.67
CA ALA A 459 -14.46 7.65 10.42
C ALA A 459 -13.41 8.69 9.97
N VAL A 460 -12.33 8.23 9.31
CA VAL A 460 -11.30 9.09 8.71
C VAL A 460 -11.63 9.36 7.24
N PHE A 461 -11.43 10.60 6.79
CA PHE A 461 -11.61 10.99 5.40
C PHE A 461 -10.33 11.65 4.88
N VAL A 462 -10.09 11.58 3.58
CA VAL A 462 -8.95 12.25 2.93
C VAL A 462 -9.52 13.14 1.82
N LYS A 463 -8.91 14.29 1.53
CA LYS A 463 -9.36 15.23 0.50
C LYS A 463 -8.21 15.54 -0.45
N PRO A 464 -8.31 15.25 -1.76
CA PRO A 464 -7.34 15.73 -2.73
C PRO A 464 -7.50 17.25 -2.93
N GLN A 465 -6.41 18.01 -2.83
CA GLN A 465 -6.36 19.44 -3.17
C GLN A 465 -5.61 19.61 -4.51
N LEU A 466 -6.35 19.81 -5.61
CA LEU A 466 -5.81 20.07 -6.93
C LEU A 466 -6.38 21.38 -7.48
N LYS A 467 -5.53 22.31 -7.93
CA LYS A 467 -5.93 23.60 -8.51
C LYS A 467 -6.05 23.53 -10.04
N ARG A 468 -7.27 23.65 -10.60
CA ARG A 468 -7.72 24.72 -11.54
C ARG A 468 -9.19 24.52 -11.96
N VAL A 469 -9.97 25.59 -11.75
CA VAL A 469 -11.29 25.99 -12.29
C VAL A 469 -12.49 25.00 -12.18
N ARG A 470 -13.50 25.50 -11.46
CA ARG A 470 -14.84 24.98 -11.10
C ARG A 470 -14.93 24.03 -9.89
N LYS A 471 -15.87 24.41 -9.02
CA LYS A 471 -16.17 23.87 -7.69
C LYS A 471 -16.75 22.47 -7.79
N GLU A 472 -15.96 21.43 -7.48
CA GLU A 472 -16.51 20.14 -7.08
C GLU A 472 -15.73 19.62 -5.86
N LEU A 473 -16.45 19.30 -4.78
CA LEU A 473 -15.91 18.69 -3.56
C LEU A 473 -15.71 17.20 -3.79
N VAL A 474 -14.48 16.71 -3.58
CA VAL A 474 -14.13 15.29 -3.59
C VAL A 474 -13.75 14.88 -2.18
N ARG A 475 -14.32 13.78 -1.69
CA ARG A 475 -14.04 13.23 -0.37
C ARG A 475 -13.67 11.77 -0.54
N LEU A 476 -12.44 11.41 -0.19
CA LEU A 476 -12.03 10.02 -0.12
C LEU A 476 -12.84 9.32 0.97
N ARG A 477 -13.59 8.34 0.50
CA ARG A 477 -14.28 7.34 1.29
C ARG A 477 -13.71 6.03 0.77
N PHE A 478 -12.80 5.40 1.51
CA PHE A 478 -12.48 3.99 1.23
C PHE A 478 -13.71 3.22 1.70
N VAL A 479 -14.62 2.94 0.75
CA VAL A 479 -15.78 2.07 0.97
C VAL A 479 -15.45 0.74 0.33
N THR A 480 -14.68 -0.08 1.01
CA THR A 480 -14.70 -1.52 0.71
C THR A 480 -15.97 -2.07 1.37
N ASN A 481 -17.00 -2.38 0.57
CA ASN A 481 -18.22 -3.08 1.01
C ASN A 481 -18.95 -2.49 2.24
N GLY A 482 -19.01 -1.15 2.37
CA GLY A 482 -19.78 -0.49 3.44
C GLY A 482 -19.03 -0.32 4.78
N GLN A 483 -17.76 -0.70 4.86
CA GLN A 483 -16.97 -0.61 6.09
C GLN A 483 -16.08 0.64 6.09
N ALA A 484 -16.04 1.36 7.21
CA ALA A 484 -15.29 2.61 7.35
C ALA A 484 -14.07 2.43 8.26
N ILE A 485 -12.91 2.89 7.78
CA ILE A 485 -11.65 2.95 8.54
C ILE A 485 -11.69 4.12 9.52
N ARG A 486 -11.12 3.89 10.70
CA ARG A 486 -11.28 4.81 11.84
C ARG A 486 -9.96 5.04 12.52
N LEU A 487 -9.76 6.29 12.90
CA LEU A 487 -8.68 6.68 13.79
C LEU A 487 -9.28 6.82 15.18
N VAL A 488 -8.89 5.91 16.07
CA VAL A 488 -9.21 6.01 17.48
C VAL A 488 -8.07 6.74 18.17
N VAL A 489 -8.43 7.77 18.92
CA VAL A 489 -7.49 8.58 19.69
C VAL A 489 -7.71 8.24 21.15
N THR A 490 -6.71 7.63 21.77
CA THR A 490 -6.77 7.27 23.18
C THR A 490 -5.76 8.08 23.97
N LYS A 491 -6.08 8.34 25.25
CA LYS A 491 -5.05 8.74 26.19
C LYS A 491 -4.22 7.50 26.51
N GLU A 492 -2.90 7.64 26.46
CA GLU A 492 -2.01 6.55 26.84
C GLU A 492 -2.34 6.05 28.26
N GLY A 493 -2.31 4.73 28.46
CA GLY A 493 -2.70 4.09 29.72
C GLY A 493 -4.21 4.02 29.97
N SER A 494 -5.04 4.38 28.99
CA SER A 494 -6.48 4.12 29.06
C SER A 494 -6.82 2.65 28.89
N GLU A 495 -8.01 2.24 29.31
CA GLU A 495 -8.52 0.87 29.15
C GLU A 495 -8.46 0.40 27.69
N LEU A 496 -8.78 1.28 26.75
CA LEU A 496 -8.76 0.98 25.31
C LEU A 496 -7.34 0.77 24.76
N ASP A 497 -6.33 1.42 25.34
CA ASP A 497 -4.91 1.17 25.04
C ASP A 497 -4.51 -0.24 25.55
N MET A 498 -4.94 -0.60 26.76
CA MET A 498 -4.68 -1.92 27.34
C MET A 498 -5.43 -3.05 26.62
N GLU A 499 -6.65 -2.81 26.16
CA GLU A 499 -7.41 -3.76 25.34
C GLU A 499 -6.77 -3.95 23.98
N TRP A 500 -6.30 -2.87 23.36
CA TRP A 500 -5.59 -2.96 22.08
C TRP A 500 -4.26 -3.70 22.20
N GLU A 501 -3.47 -3.42 23.24
CA GLU A 501 -2.24 -4.17 23.51
C GLU A 501 -2.52 -5.65 23.81
N ARG A 502 -3.63 -5.98 24.49
CA ARG A 502 -4.08 -7.36 24.67
C ARG A 502 -4.46 -8.00 23.34
N ALA A 503 -5.23 -7.32 22.49
CA ALA A 503 -5.60 -7.80 21.16
C ALA A 503 -4.39 -8.01 20.24
N GLN A 504 -3.31 -7.25 20.42
CA GLN A 504 -2.07 -7.48 19.68
C GLN A 504 -1.24 -8.65 20.21
N LYS A 505 -1.35 -8.98 21.50
CA LYS A 505 -0.59 -10.05 22.16
C LYS A 505 -1.30 -11.40 22.15
N GLN A 506 -2.62 -11.42 21.94
CA GLN A 506 -3.42 -12.63 21.82
C GLN A 506 -3.86 -12.80 20.36
N PRO A 507 -3.24 -13.71 19.59
CA PRO A 507 -3.64 -13.96 18.20
C PRO A 507 -5.11 -14.41 18.07
N ASP A 508 -5.71 -14.98 19.12
CA ASP A 508 -7.08 -15.49 19.11
C ASP A 508 -8.19 -14.44 19.36
N TYR A 509 -7.84 -13.18 19.67
CA TYR A 509 -8.81 -12.13 20.05
C TYR A 509 -9.05 -11.04 19.01
N ALA A 510 -8.56 -11.22 17.77
CA ALA A 510 -8.95 -10.36 16.65
C ALA A 510 -10.31 -10.83 16.09
N TYR A 511 -11.41 -10.33 16.68
CA TYR A 511 -12.80 -10.67 16.31
C TYR A 511 -13.23 -10.29 14.89
#